data_AF-A0A441VYS3-F1
#
_entry.id   AF-A0A441VYS3-F1
#
_cell.length_a   1.000
_cell.length_b   1.000
_cell.length_c   1.000
_cell.angle_alpha   90.00
_cell.angle_beta   90.00
_cell.angle_gamma   90.00
#
_symmetry.space_group_name_H-M   'P 1'
#
loop_
_entity.id
_entity.type
_entity.pdbx_description
1 polymer ?
#
loop_
_entity_poly.entity_id
_entity_poly.type
_entity_poly.pdbx_seq_one_letter_code
_entity_poly.pdbx_strand_id
1 'polypeptide(L)'
;MADFGLSTILALAGTAASAAGTLAAGAASKSAGDFQAAQLEQQAKEEKAAAQREAERATKEKNFVLSRQQAVAGASGLGALDETVQSLAGDIITQGEVNKGMILYGGE
;
A
#
# COMPACT_ATOMS: atom_id res chain seq x y z
N MET A 1 -4.44 -65.81 21.50
CA MET A 1 -3.51 -64.65 21.51
C MET A 1 -3.10 -64.26 20.08
N ALA A 2 -4.05 -63.86 19.22
CA ALA A 2 -3.74 -63.42 17.84
C ALA A 2 -4.24 -62.00 17.53
N ASP A 3 -4.97 -61.37 18.47
CA ASP A 3 -5.67 -60.10 18.26
C ASP A 3 -4.80 -58.86 18.55
N PHE A 4 -3.68 -59.05 19.25
CA PHE A 4 -2.77 -57.98 19.63
C PHE A 4 -1.87 -57.51 18.48
N GLY A 5 -1.61 -58.35 17.47
CA GLY A 5 -0.76 -57.99 16.33
C GLY A 5 -1.49 -57.16 15.27
N LEU A 6 -2.72 -57.55 14.93
CA LEU A 6 -3.48 -56.93 13.86
C LEU A 6 -4.01 -55.54 14.24
N SER A 7 -4.49 -55.39 15.49
CA SER A 7 -4.97 -54.11 16.02
C SER A 7 -3.85 -53.06 16.13
N THR A 8 -2.64 -53.47 16.52
CA THR A 8 -1.47 -52.57 16.60
C THR A 8 -1.00 -52.13 15.20
N ILE A 9 -1.01 -53.02 14.21
CA ILE A 9 -0.68 -52.69 12.81
C ILE A 9 -1.73 -51.75 12.20
N LEU A 10 -3.03 -52.00 12.44
CA LEU A 10 -4.10 -51.10 11.99
C LEU A 10 -4.02 -49.72 12.64
N ALA A 11 -3.72 -49.67 13.94
CA ALA A 11 -3.55 -48.42 14.67
C ALA A 11 -2.37 -47.61 14.13
N LEU A 12 -1.22 -48.25 13.85
CA LEU A 12 -0.05 -47.62 13.23
C LEU A 12 -0.32 -47.16 11.79
N ALA A 13 -1.03 -47.96 10.99
CA ALA A 13 -1.43 -47.56 9.64
C ALA A 13 -2.40 -46.37 9.64
N GLY A 14 -3.35 -46.34 10.58
CA GLY A 14 -4.26 -45.22 10.80
C GLY A 14 -3.54 -43.94 11.20
N THR A 15 -2.55 -44.02 12.10
CA THR A 15 -1.74 -42.87 12.50
C THR A 15 -0.81 -42.37 11.39
N ALA A 16 -0.23 -43.28 10.60
CA ALA A 16 0.58 -42.90 9.43
C ALA A 16 -0.26 -42.24 8.33
N ALA A 17 -1.45 -42.78 8.04
CA ALA A 17 -2.39 -42.18 7.08
C ALA A 17 -2.90 -40.81 7.56
N SER A 18 -3.22 -40.67 8.86
CA SER A 18 -3.63 -39.37 9.41
C SER A 18 -2.49 -38.35 9.37
N ALA A 19 -1.25 -38.75 9.66
CA ALA A 19 -0.09 -37.86 9.58
C ALA A 19 0.19 -37.40 8.14
N ALA A 20 0.11 -38.31 7.16
CA ALA A 20 0.23 -37.97 5.75
C ALA A 20 -0.91 -37.03 5.28
N GLY A 21 -2.14 -37.27 5.73
CA GLY A 21 -3.28 -36.39 5.47
C GLY A 21 -3.10 -34.99 6.07
N THR A 22 -2.60 -34.89 7.30
CA THR A 22 -2.30 -33.60 7.95
C THR A 22 -1.19 -32.84 7.24
N LEU A 23 -0.12 -33.52 6.79
CA LEU A 23 0.96 -32.90 6.03
C LEU A 23 0.47 -32.39 4.67
N ALA A 24 -0.33 -33.17 3.96
CA ALA A 24 -0.92 -32.76 2.68
C ALA A 24 -1.88 -31.58 2.85
N ALA A 25 -2.74 -31.61 3.87
CA ALA A 25 -3.65 -30.51 4.21
C ALA A 25 -2.89 -29.24 4.61
N GLY A 26 -1.80 -29.38 5.38
CA GLY A 26 -0.91 -28.27 5.75
C GLY A 26 -0.22 -27.66 4.54
N ALA A 27 0.28 -28.48 3.61
CA ALA A 27 0.90 -28.01 2.36
C ALA A 27 -0.11 -27.25 1.48
N ALA A 28 -1.34 -27.77 1.35
CA ALA A 28 -2.41 -27.10 0.62
C ALA A 28 -2.81 -25.77 1.27
N SER A 29 -2.95 -25.73 2.61
CA SER A 29 -3.25 -24.51 3.35
C SER A 29 -2.14 -23.47 3.21
N LYS A 30 -0.87 -23.90 3.21
CA LYS A 30 0.27 -23.02 2.98
C LYS A 30 0.23 -22.42 1.57
N SER A 31 0.03 -23.26 0.54
CA SER A 31 -0.07 -22.78 -0.84
C SER A 31 -1.22 -21.80 -1.05
N ALA A 32 -2.36 -22.02 -0.39
CA ALA A 32 -3.49 -21.09 -0.44
C ALA A 32 -3.16 -19.75 0.24
N GLY A 33 -2.50 -19.80 1.39
CA GLY A 33 -2.01 -18.61 2.11
C GLY A 33 -0.98 -17.83 1.30
N ASP A 34 -0.02 -18.52 0.69
CA ASP A 34 1.01 -17.91 -0.16
C ASP A 34 0.38 -17.23 -1.40
N PHE A 35 -0.65 -17.85 -2.00
CA PHE A 35 -1.40 -17.25 -3.11
C PHE A 35 -2.20 -16.02 -2.68
N GLN A 36 -2.82 -16.06 -1.50
CA GLN A 36 -3.53 -14.90 -0.94
C GLN A 36 -2.54 -13.75 -0.63
N ALA A 37 -1.39 -14.07 -0.03
CA ALA A 37 -0.35 -13.10 0.25
C ALA A 37 0.20 -12.46 -1.04
N ALA A 38 0.45 -13.26 -2.09
CA ALA A 38 0.90 -12.75 -3.38
C ALA A 38 -0.12 -11.80 -4.03
N GLN A 39 -1.42 -12.09 -3.92
CA GLN A 39 -2.47 -11.19 -4.41
C GLN A 39 -2.51 -9.88 -3.63
N LEU A 40 -2.42 -9.93 -2.30
CA LEU A 40 -2.37 -8.74 -1.46
C LEU A 40 -1.13 -7.90 -1.74
N GLU A 41 0.03 -8.53 -1.95
CA GLU A 41 1.27 -7.84 -2.31
C GLU A 41 1.15 -7.15 -3.67
N GLN A 42 0.50 -7.80 -4.65
CA GLN A 42 0.22 -7.18 -5.93
C GLN A 42 -0.70 -5.96 -5.79
N GLN A 43 -1.79 -6.08 -5.02
CA GLN A 43 -2.71 -4.97 -4.76
C GLN A 43 -1.99 -3.80 -4.08
N ALA A 44 -1.18 -4.07 -3.06
CA ALA A 44 -0.39 -3.04 -2.38
C ALA A 44 0.59 -2.33 -3.33
N LYS A 45 1.23 -3.05 -4.26
CA LYS A 45 2.09 -2.44 -5.29
C LYS A 45 1.29 -1.55 -6.24
N GLU A 46 0.09 -1.97 -6.63
CA GLU A 46 -0.79 -1.19 -7.49
C GLU A 46 -1.31 0.08 -6.80
N GLU A 47 -1.69 -0.01 -5.52
CA GLU A 47 -2.09 1.13 -4.69
C GLU A 47 -0.93 2.11 -4.51
N LYS A 48 0.27 1.62 -4.18
CA LYS A 48 1.48 2.46 -4.10
C LYS A 48 1.77 3.19 -5.41
N ALA A 49 1.66 2.49 -6.54
CA ALA A 49 1.85 3.10 -7.85
C ALA A 49 0.75 4.13 -8.18
N ALA A 50 -0.50 3.87 -7.78
CA ALA A 50 -1.59 4.82 -7.93
C ALA A 50 -1.37 6.08 -7.08
N ALA A 51 -0.97 5.91 -5.81
CA ALA A 51 -0.63 7.00 -4.91
C ALA A 51 0.51 7.86 -5.46
N GLN A 52 1.57 7.26 -6.02
CA GLN A 52 2.65 8.01 -6.67
C GLN A 52 2.16 8.85 -7.86
N ARG A 53 1.27 8.29 -8.70
CA ARG A 53 0.68 9.04 -9.82
C ARG A 53 -0.20 10.20 -9.35
N GLU A 54 -0.97 9.98 -8.28
CA GLU A 54 -1.82 11.03 -7.71
C GLU A 54 -0.99 12.11 -7.01
N ALA A 55 0.11 11.74 -6.34
CA ALA A 55 1.06 12.68 -5.74
C ALA A 55 1.74 13.58 -6.80
N GLU A 56 2.05 13.02 -7.98
CA GLU A 56 2.55 13.78 -9.13
C GLU A 56 1.49 14.76 -9.65
N ARG A 57 0.22 14.35 -9.71
CA ARG A 57 -0.90 15.24 -10.07
C ARG A 57 -1.05 16.38 -9.07
N ALA A 58 -1.01 16.08 -7.77
CA ALA A 58 -1.06 17.09 -6.71
C ALA A 58 0.12 18.08 -6.80
N THR A 59 1.31 17.61 -7.18
CA THR A 59 2.47 18.46 -7.43
C THR A 59 2.23 19.43 -8.60
N LYS A 60 1.64 18.94 -9.69
CA LYS A 60 1.27 19.79 -10.85
C LYS A 60 0.23 20.83 -10.49
N GLU A 61 -0.79 20.45 -9.71
CA GLU A 61 -1.83 21.36 -9.23
C GLU A 61 -1.24 22.46 -8.34
N LYS A 62 -0.40 22.09 -7.37
CA LYS A 62 0.34 23.06 -6.53
C LYS A 62 1.10 24.07 -7.39
N ASN A 63 1.86 23.60 -8.37
CA ASN A 63 2.65 24.46 -9.25
C ASN A 63 1.76 25.37 -10.12
N PHE A 64 0.61 24.87 -10.58
CA PHE A 64 -0.36 25.65 -11.33
C PHE A 64 -0.95 26.78 -10.47
N VAL A 65 -1.38 26.48 -9.25
CA VAL A 65 -1.91 27.48 -8.31
C VAL A 65 -0.85 28.52 -7.97
N LEU A 66 0.39 28.09 -7.69
CA LEU A 66 1.50 29.01 -7.43
C LEU A 66 1.80 29.92 -8.63
N SER A 67 1.81 29.37 -9.84
CA SER A 67 2.01 30.15 -11.07
C SER A 67 0.89 31.19 -11.28
N ARG A 68 -0.37 30.80 -11.03
CA ARG A 68 -1.50 31.74 -11.09
C ARG A 68 -1.38 32.85 -10.06
N GLN A 69 -0.98 32.51 -8.84
CA GLN A 69 -0.78 33.48 -7.77
C GLN A 69 0.29 34.51 -8.15
N GLN A 70 1.42 34.06 -8.70
CA GLN A 70 2.49 34.96 -9.18
C GLN A 70 2.00 35.88 -10.32
N ALA A 71 1.21 35.36 -11.26
CA ALA A 71 0.64 36.16 -12.34
C ALA A 71 -0.32 37.25 -11.82
N VAL A 72 -1.17 36.90 -10.85
CA VAL A 72 -2.09 37.85 -10.21
C VAL A 72 -1.33 38.91 -9.41
N ALA A 73 -0.30 38.51 -8.64
CA ALA A 73 0.56 39.44 -7.92
C ALA A 73 1.19 40.46 -8.89
N GLY A 74 1.80 39.98 -9.98
CA GLY A 74 2.37 40.84 -11.02
C GLY A 74 1.37 41.78 -11.69
N ALA A 75 0.13 41.32 -11.92
CA ALA A 75 -0.93 42.17 -12.48
C ALA A 75 -1.48 43.20 -11.48
N SER A 76 -1.47 42.89 -10.19
CA SER A 76 -1.97 43.76 -9.13
C SER A 76 -1.02 44.90 -8.75
N GLY A 77 0.20 44.90 -9.29
CA GLY A 77 1.26 45.84 -8.90
C GLY A 77 1.93 45.50 -7.56
N LEU A 78 1.48 44.43 -6.87
CA LEU A 78 2.19 43.86 -5.73
C LEU A 78 3.46 43.18 -6.24
N GLY A 79 4.61 43.63 -5.75
CA GLY A 79 5.90 43.04 -6.09
C GLY A 79 6.05 41.62 -5.54
N ALA A 80 6.96 40.83 -6.12
CA ALA A 80 7.26 39.48 -5.62
C ALA A 80 7.80 39.45 -4.18
N LEU A 81 8.26 40.60 -3.66
CA LEU A 81 8.76 40.76 -2.31
C LEU A 81 7.69 41.26 -1.33
N ASP A 82 6.47 41.51 -1.78
CA ASP A 82 5.36 41.87 -0.90
C ASP A 82 5.09 40.74 0.10
N GLU A 83 4.89 41.10 1.37
CA GLU A 83 4.72 40.14 2.47
C GLU A 83 3.48 39.26 2.28
N THR A 84 2.39 39.82 1.76
CA THR A 84 1.15 39.08 1.49
C THR A 84 1.37 38.05 0.38
N VAL A 85 2.09 38.43 -0.67
CA VAL A 85 2.43 37.54 -1.78
C VAL A 85 3.31 36.38 -1.31
N GLN A 86 4.33 36.68 -0.50
CA GLN A 86 5.23 35.66 0.05
C GLN A 86 4.51 34.71 1.01
N SER A 87 3.67 35.24 1.91
CA SER A 87 2.88 34.43 2.84
C SER A 87 1.98 33.45 2.09
N LEU A 88 1.21 33.95 1.12
CA LEU A 88 0.30 33.12 0.35
C LEU A 88 1.05 32.07 -0.49
N ALA A 89 2.26 32.39 -0.98
CA ALA A 89 3.09 31.43 -1.71
C ALA A 89 3.57 30.32 -0.77
N GLY A 90 3.98 30.69 0.44
CA GLY A 90 4.35 29.76 1.51
C GLY A 90 3.19 28.82 1.89
N ASP A 91 1.98 29.34 2.01
CA ASP A 91 0.78 28.54 2.31
C ASP A 91 0.47 27.54 1.20
N ILE A 92 0.50 27.97 -0.07
CA ILE A 92 0.30 27.08 -1.23
C ILE A 92 1.34 25.96 -1.25
N ILE A 93 2.60 26.29 -1.00
CA ILE A 93 3.69 25.30 -0.98
C ILE A 93 3.47 24.30 0.17
N THR A 94 3.21 24.80 1.37
CA THR A 94 3.01 23.98 2.57
C THR A 94 1.84 23.04 2.40
N GLN A 95 0.69 23.55 1.97
CA GLN A 95 -0.49 22.72 1.73
C GLN A 95 -0.26 21.69 0.63
N GLY A 96 0.44 22.07 -0.44
CA GLY A 96 0.78 21.15 -1.52
C GLY A 96 1.67 19.99 -1.07
N GLU A 97 2.67 20.25 -0.23
CA GLU A 97 3.52 19.19 0.32
C GLU A 97 2.78 18.30 1.33
N VAL A 98 1.90 18.88 2.17
CA VAL A 98 1.02 18.11 3.06
C VAL A 98 0.11 17.19 2.25
N ASN A 99 -0.56 17.70 1.22
CA ASN A 99 -1.44 16.91 0.36
C ASN A 99 -0.67 15.75 -0.31
N LYS A 100 0.50 16.05 -0.87
CA LYS A 100 1.38 15.05 -1.47
C LYS A 100 1.78 13.98 -0.45
N GLY A 101 2.19 14.37 0.74
CA GLY A 101 2.55 13.46 1.82
C GLY A 101 1.40 12.53 2.22
N MET A 102 0.20 13.08 2.38
CA MET A 102 -1.00 12.30 2.72
C MET A 102 -1.38 11.32 1.61
N ILE A 103 -1.24 11.71 0.33
CA ILE A 103 -1.50 10.81 -0.80
C ILE A 103 -0.51 9.65 -0.80
N LEU A 104 0.79 9.92 -0.63
CA LEU A 104 1.81 8.89 -0.60
C LEU A 104 1.61 7.93 0.58
N TYR A 105 1.35 8.48 1.76
CA TYR A 105 1.04 7.70 2.96
C TYR A 105 -0.19 6.81 2.80
N GLY A 106 -1.23 7.29 2.10
CA GLY A 106 -2.42 6.49 1.81
C GLY A 106 -2.19 5.32 0.86
N GLY A 107 -1.03 5.23 0.20
CA GLY A 107 -0.63 4.09 -0.63
C GLY A 107 0.51 3.26 -0.04
N GLU A 108 0.87 3.48 1.23
CA GLU A 108 1.75 2.61 2.01
C GLU A 108 0.95 1.57 2.80
#